data_AF-A0A7Z7KHK4-F1
#
_entry.id   AF-A0A7Z7KHK4-F1
#
_cell.length_a   1.000
_cell.length_b   1.000
_cell.length_c   1.000
_cell.angle_alpha   90.00
_cell.angle_beta   90.00
_cell.angle_gamma   90.00
#
_symmetry.space_group_name_H-M   'P 1'
#
loop_
_entity.id
_entity.type
_entity.pdbx_description
1 polymer ?
#
loop_
_entity_poly.entity_id
_entity_poly.type
_entity_poly.pdbx_seq_one_letter_code
_entity_poly.pdbx_strand_id
1 'polypeptide(L)'
;MENPQNPLAGRVPDVEPPARVAASTATRPDDATPDWRGRPFLGQPGPLANLFSVELWERFSFYGMQAMLVYYMSWTAAEGGLGIDPAVATGIVGAYGGMVYVFCILGGWVADRLLGSERTMFFSAVGIMLGHIALALVPGSRV
;
A
#
# COMPACT_ATOMS: atom_id res chain seq x y z
N MET A 1 -41.32 -37.04 -53.76
CA MET A 1 -41.88 -36.05 -54.71
C MET A 1 -40.80 -35.00 -54.91
N GLU A 2 -39.96 -35.18 -55.92
CA GLU A 2 -38.86 -34.28 -56.27
C GLU A 2 -39.42 -33.17 -57.17
N ASN A 3 -39.19 -31.91 -56.82
CA ASN A 3 -39.77 -30.75 -57.49
C ASN A 3 -39.06 -30.51 -58.85
N PRO A 4 -39.72 -30.69 -60.00
CA PRO A 4 -39.06 -30.63 -61.32
C PRO A 4 -38.70 -29.21 -61.81
N GLN A 5 -38.93 -28.16 -61.01
CA GLN A 5 -38.81 -26.76 -61.42
C GLN A 5 -37.73 -25.96 -60.68
N ASN A 6 -36.74 -26.58 -60.02
CA ASN A 6 -35.63 -25.80 -59.47
C ASN A 6 -34.52 -25.63 -60.54
N PRO A 7 -34.44 -24.48 -61.26
CA PRO A 7 -33.47 -24.29 -62.33
C PRO A 7 -32.06 -23.98 -61.79
N LEU A 8 -31.91 -23.88 -60.46
CA LEU A 8 -30.68 -23.49 -59.76
C LEU A 8 -29.97 -24.67 -59.07
N ALA A 9 -30.37 -25.91 -59.35
CA ALA A 9 -29.71 -27.11 -58.81
C ALA A 9 -28.31 -27.39 -59.42
N GLY A 10 -27.81 -26.52 -60.29
CA GLY A 10 -26.51 -26.66 -60.94
C GLY A 10 -25.64 -25.43 -60.74
N ARG A 11 -24.46 -25.65 -60.15
CA ARG A 11 -23.32 -24.72 -60.02
C ARG A 11 -23.40 -23.73 -58.85
N VAL A 12 -23.35 -24.27 -57.64
CA VAL A 12 -22.69 -23.53 -56.54
C VAL A 12 -21.22 -23.39 -56.97
N PRO A 13 -20.67 -22.18 -57.11
CA PRO A 13 -19.25 -22.02 -57.37
C PRO A 13 -18.48 -22.63 -56.21
N ASP A 14 -17.49 -23.48 -56.49
CA ASP A 14 -16.54 -23.94 -55.46
C ASP A 14 -15.80 -22.70 -54.94
N VAL A 15 -16.33 -22.12 -53.87
CA VAL A 15 -15.63 -21.07 -53.12
C VAL A 15 -14.47 -21.79 -52.46
N GLU A 16 -13.31 -21.74 -53.13
CA GLU A 16 -12.05 -22.17 -52.55
C GLU A 16 -11.94 -21.50 -51.18
N PRO A 17 -11.88 -22.26 -50.07
CA PRO A 17 -11.82 -21.67 -48.75
C PRO A 17 -10.64 -20.71 -48.75
N PRO A 18 -10.83 -19.45 -48.30
CA PRO A 18 -9.77 -18.45 -48.38
C PRO A 18 -8.55 -19.07 -47.73
N ALA A 19 -7.47 -19.21 -48.53
CA ALA A 19 -6.19 -19.73 -48.06
C ALA A 19 -5.98 -19.10 -46.70
N ARG A 20 -5.96 -19.92 -45.64
CA ARG A 20 -5.85 -19.42 -44.27
C ARG A 20 -4.65 -18.51 -44.31
N VAL A 21 -4.91 -17.20 -44.25
CA VAL A 21 -3.87 -16.23 -43.94
C VAL A 21 -3.42 -16.74 -42.60
N ALA A 22 -2.29 -17.45 -42.60
CA ALA A 22 -1.58 -17.78 -41.40
C ALA A 22 -1.35 -16.41 -40.79
N ALA A 23 -2.21 -16.05 -39.84
CA ALA A 23 -2.03 -14.88 -39.03
C ALA A 23 -0.66 -15.12 -38.43
N SER A 24 0.34 -14.47 -39.02
CA SER A 24 1.65 -14.36 -38.44
C SER A 24 1.35 -13.71 -37.11
N THR A 25 1.32 -14.52 -36.06
CA THR A 25 1.35 -14.07 -34.68
C THR A 25 2.73 -13.46 -34.47
N ALA A 26 3.00 -12.36 -35.16
CA ALA A 26 4.03 -11.43 -34.78
C ALA A 26 3.50 -10.81 -33.50
N THR A 27 3.85 -11.41 -32.37
CA THR A 27 3.64 -10.84 -31.04
C THR A 27 4.13 -9.41 -31.10
N ARG A 28 3.22 -8.45 -30.90
CA ARG A 28 3.61 -7.04 -30.87
C ARG A 28 4.60 -6.91 -29.70
N PRO A 29 5.70 -6.15 -29.83
CA PRO A 29 6.64 -5.94 -28.72
C PRO A 29 6.00 -5.27 -27.48
N ASP A 30 4.74 -4.87 -27.57
CA ASP A 30 4.01 -4.09 -26.58
C ASP A 30 2.94 -4.90 -25.82
N ASP A 31 2.79 -6.20 -26.09
CA ASP A 31 1.91 -7.10 -25.32
C ASP A 31 2.54 -7.58 -24.00
N ALA A 32 3.61 -6.91 -23.56
CA ALA A 32 4.24 -7.12 -22.27
C ALA A 32 3.29 -6.63 -21.16
N THR A 33 2.30 -7.45 -20.80
CA THR A 33 1.65 -7.34 -19.50
C THR A 33 2.76 -7.25 -18.46
N PRO A 34 2.86 -6.15 -17.67
CA PRO A 34 3.95 -5.98 -16.73
C PRO A 34 3.99 -7.20 -15.84
N ASP A 35 5.15 -7.87 -15.73
CA ASP A 35 5.27 -9.05 -14.87
C ASP A 35 5.24 -8.65 -13.38
N TRP A 36 4.07 -8.24 -12.89
CA TRP A 36 3.68 -8.10 -11.49
C TRP A 36 3.93 -9.33 -10.63
N ARG A 37 4.20 -10.50 -11.22
CA ARG A 37 4.61 -11.71 -10.50
C ARG A 37 6.11 -11.61 -10.23
N GLY A 38 6.51 -10.57 -9.49
CA GLY A 38 7.78 -10.57 -8.78
C GLY A 38 7.90 -11.84 -7.92
N ARG A 39 9.14 -12.16 -7.50
CA ARG A 39 9.47 -13.39 -6.74
C ARG A 39 8.39 -13.72 -5.70
N PRO A 40 7.81 -14.94 -5.73
CA PRO A 40 6.73 -15.27 -4.82
C PRO A 40 7.20 -15.15 -3.37
N PHE A 41 6.44 -14.41 -2.57
CA PHE A 41 6.65 -14.23 -1.14
C PHE A 41 5.58 -15.00 -0.39
N LEU A 42 5.94 -16.06 0.32
CA LEU A 42 4.99 -16.95 1.01
C LEU A 42 3.85 -17.47 0.11
N GLY A 43 4.12 -17.65 -1.20
CA GLY A 43 3.11 -18.06 -2.19
C GLY A 43 2.21 -16.92 -2.70
N GLN A 44 2.48 -15.68 -2.30
CA GLN A 44 1.78 -14.46 -2.72
C GLN A 44 2.64 -13.60 -3.68
N PRO A 45 2.04 -12.65 -4.42
CA PRO A 45 2.77 -11.74 -5.31
C PRO A 45 3.95 -11.01 -4.62
N GLY A 46 5.10 -10.96 -5.29
CA GLY A 46 6.34 -10.38 -4.74
C GLY A 46 6.24 -8.95 -4.15
N PRO A 47 5.44 -8.01 -4.71
CA PRO A 47 5.28 -6.68 -4.13
C PRO A 47 4.74 -6.66 -2.68
N LEU A 48 4.02 -7.71 -2.27
CA LEU A 48 3.51 -7.83 -0.90
C LEU A 48 4.63 -7.99 0.13
N ALA A 49 5.79 -8.53 -0.26
CA ALA A 49 6.94 -8.62 0.64
C ALA A 49 7.37 -7.24 1.12
N ASN A 50 7.42 -6.26 0.21
CA ASN A 50 7.80 -4.88 0.54
C ASN A 50 6.75 -4.21 1.43
N LEU A 51 5.46 -4.32 1.06
CA LEU A 51 4.38 -3.77 1.88
C LEU A 51 4.38 -4.38 3.28
N PHE A 52 4.55 -5.70 3.39
CA PHE A 52 4.64 -6.40 4.67
C PHE A 52 5.80 -5.88 5.52
N SER A 53 7.00 -5.75 4.94
CA SER A 53 8.17 -5.26 5.68
C SER A 53 7.98 -3.82 6.15
N VAL A 54 7.44 -2.93 5.30
CA VAL A 54 7.18 -1.54 5.67
C VAL A 54 6.14 -1.45 6.79
N GLU A 55 5.03 -2.18 6.67
CA GLU A 55 3.98 -2.23 7.71
C GLU A 55 4.52 -2.83 9.03
N LEU A 56 5.34 -3.87 8.95
CA LEU A 56 5.96 -4.49 10.13
C LEU A 56 6.86 -3.50 10.87
N TRP A 57 7.72 -2.79 10.14
CA TRP A 57 8.62 -1.80 10.74
C TRP A 57 7.87 -0.59 11.29
N GLU A 58 6.83 -0.13 10.59
CA GLU A 58 5.96 0.94 11.07
C GLU A 58 5.33 0.56 12.41
N ARG A 59 4.71 -0.63 12.49
CA ARG A 59 4.05 -1.11 13.71
C ARG A 59 5.05 -1.32 14.83
N PHE A 60 6.21 -1.90 14.53
CA PHE A 60 7.27 -2.09 15.52
C PHE A 60 7.69 -0.75 16.13
N SER A 61 7.93 0.27 15.30
CA SER A 61 8.28 1.62 15.76
C SER A 61 7.14 2.26 16.55
N PHE A 62 5.90 2.15 16.08
CA PHE A 62 4.72 2.72 16.74
C PHE A 62 4.49 2.11 18.13
N TYR A 63 4.44 0.78 18.23
CA TYR A 63 4.24 0.10 19.52
C TYR A 63 5.45 0.24 20.44
N GLY A 64 6.66 0.26 19.91
CA GLY A 64 7.88 0.51 20.68
C GLY A 64 7.87 1.91 21.31
N MET A 65 7.54 2.94 20.53
CA MET A 65 7.36 4.30 21.02
C MET A 65 6.25 4.35 22.08
N GLN A 66 5.06 3.80 21.78
CA GLN A 66 3.93 3.84 22.70
C GLN A 66 4.25 3.18 24.06
N ALA A 67 4.97 2.05 24.05
CA ALA A 67 5.37 1.34 25.26
C ALA A 67 6.38 2.15 26.10
N MET A 68 7.35 2.79 25.46
CA MET A 68 8.41 3.52 26.17
C MET A 68 8.04 4.96 26.54
N LEU A 69 7.09 5.59 25.82
CA LEU A 69 6.75 7.00 25.97
C LEU A 69 6.14 7.33 27.34
N VAL A 70 5.29 6.44 27.88
CA VAL A 70 4.75 6.63 29.25
C VAL A 70 5.88 6.65 30.27
N TYR A 71 6.81 5.71 30.19
CA TYR A 71 7.95 5.63 31.10
C TYR A 71 8.86 6.86 30.99
N TYR A 72 9.14 7.31 29.76
CA TYR A 72 9.91 8.53 29.52
C TYR A 72 9.26 9.76 30.15
N MET A 73 7.94 9.90 30.05
CA MET A 73 7.24 11.03 30.66
C MET A 73 7.17 10.93 32.19
N SER A 74 6.97 9.74 32.74
CA SER A 74 6.76 9.54 34.18
C SER A 74 8.04 9.51 35.02
N TRP A 75 9.17 9.08 34.45
CA TRP A 75 10.43 9.01 35.21
C TRP A 75 10.94 10.40 35.55
N THR A 76 11.70 10.51 36.64
CA THR A 76 12.21 11.80 37.11
C THR A 76 13.30 12.34 36.17
N ALA A 77 13.49 13.66 36.14
CA ALA A 77 14.54 14.30 35.34
C ALA A 77 15.96 13.81 35.69
N ALA A 78 16.19 13.44 36.96
CA ALA A 78 17.44 12.85 37.42
C ALA A 78 17.72 11.46 36.81
N GLU A 79 16.67 10.75 36.39
CA GLU A 79 16.73 9.44 35.72
C GLU A 79 16.63 9.57 34.19
N GLY A 80 16.58 10.80 33.66
CA GLY A 80 16.47 11.08 32.23
C GLY A 80 15.03 11.15 31.68
N GLY A 81 14.01 11.22 32.53
CA GLY A 81 12.60 11.41 32.16
C GLY A 81 12.09 12.85 32.32
N LEU A 82 10.81 13.11 32.09
CA LEU A 82 10.22 14.46 32.18
C LEU A 82 9.63 14.82 33.56
N GLY A 83 9.54 13.86 34.49
CA GLY A 83 8.99 14.05 35.83
C GLY A 83 7.50 14.41 35.86
N ILE A 84 6.75 14.04 34.82
CA ILE A 84 5.32 14.30 34.71
C ILE A 84 4.55 13.28 35.56
N ASP A 85 3.48 13.72 36.22
CA ASP A 85 2.60 12.84 36.98
C ASP A 85 2.13 11.64 36.11
N PRO A 86 2.20 10.39 36.59
CA PRO A 86 1.85 9.21 35.80
C PRO A 86 0.41 9.21 35.26
N ALA A 87 -0.55 9.80 35.98
CA ALA A 87 -1.94 9.90 35.50
C ALA A 87 -2.05 10.88 34.34
N VAL A 88 -1.29 11.98 34.38
CA VAL A 88 -1.22 12.93 33.26
C VAL A 88 -0.49 12.31 32.07
N ALA A 89 0.63 11.63 32.31
CA ALA A 89 1.42 10.96 31.25
C ALA A 89 0.60 9.90 30.51
N THR A 90 -0.12 9.03 31.23
CA THR A 90 -1.01 8.03 30.63
C THR A 90 -2.18 8.68 29.87
N GLY A 91 -2.74 9.78 30.39
CA GLY A 91 -3.73 10.59 29.68
C GLY A 91 -3.23 11.15 28.35
N ILE A 92 -2.00 11.67 28.30
CA ILE A 92 -1.36 12.17 27.07
C ILE A 92 -1.16 11.05 26.05
N VAL A 93 -0.62 9.89 26.47
CA VAL A 93 -0.43 8.74 25.55
C VAL A 93 -1.78 8.22 25.03
N GLY A 94 -2.81 8.18 25.88
CA GLY A 94 -4.16 7.79 25.47
C GLY A 94 -4.76 8.77 24.45
N ALA A 95 -4.62 10.08 24.68
CA ALA A 95 -5.08 11.11 23.75
C ALA A 95 -4.33 11.04 22.41
N TYR A 96 -3.01 10.81 22.44
CA TYR A 96 -2.20 10.56 21.25
C TYR A 96 -2.71 9.35 20.47
N GLY A 97 -2.93 8.20 21.13
CA GLY A 97 -3.47 7.00 20.49
C GLY A 97 -4.85 7.24 19.85
N GLY A 98 -5.74 7.96 20.53
CA GLY A 98 -7.05 8.35 19.98
C GLY A 98 -6.93 9.27 18.76
N MET A 99 -6.02 10.23 18.80
CA MET A 99 -5.75 11.15 17.70
C MET A 99 -5.24 10.42 16.46
N VAL A 100 -4.37 9.41 16.63
CA VAL A 100 -3.89 8.58 15.52
C VAL A 100 -5.05 7.95 14.74
N TYR A 101 -6.04 7.38 15.43
CA TYR A 101 -7.23 6.82 14.77
C TYR A 101 -8.05 7.86 13.99
N VAL A 102 -8.22 9.06 14.54
CA VAL A 102 -8.88 10.16 13.84
C VAL A 102 -8.11 10.56 12.58
N PHE A 103 -6.78 10.64 12.68
CA PHE A 103 -5.91 10.93 11.54
C PHE A 103 -5.91 9.82 10.49
N CYS A 104 -6.12 8.55 10.84
CA CYS A 104 -6.30 7.47 9.85
C CYS A 104 -7.53 7.72 8.96
N ILE A 105 -8.65 8.12 9.57
CA ILE A 105 -9.89 8.44 8.83
C ILE A 105 -9.66 9.65 7.92
N LEU A 106 -9.05 10.71 8.46
CA LEU A 106 -8.73 11.91 7.69
C LEU A 106 -7.74 11.61 6.55
N GLY A 107 -6.72 10.79 6.81
CA GLY A 107 -5.73 10.38 5.82
C GLY A 107 -6.35 9.58 4.68
N GLY A 108 -7.27 8.66 4.98
CA GLY A 108 -8.03 7.92 3.97
C GLY A 108 -8.87 8.86 3.11
N TRP A 109 -9.60 9.79 3.73
CA TRP A 109 -10.37 10.78 2.98
C TRP A 109 -9.50 11.67 2.08
N VAL A 110 -8.33 12.09 2.56
CA VAL A 110 -7.35 12.87 1.77
C VAL A 110 -6.80 12.06 0.59
N ALA A 111 -6.48 10.77 0.81
CA ALA A 111 -6.06 9.86 -0.26
C ALA A 111 -7.14 9.70 -1.33
N ASP A 112 -8.40 9.57 -0.92
CA ASP A 112 -9.51 9.32 -1.83
C ASP A 112 -9.93 10.56 -2.65
N ARG A 113 -9.76 11.77 -2.10
CA ARG A 113 -10.36 12.99 -2.67
C ARG A 113 -9.38 14.04 -3.16
N LEU A 114 -8.15 14.09 -2.64
CA LEU A 114 -7.24 15.21 -2.89
C LEU A 114 -5.96 14.78 -3.61
N LEU A 115 -5.22 13.82 -3.05
CA LEU A 115 -3.82 13.59 -3.41
C LEU A 115 -3.55 12.25 -4.09
N GLY A 116 -4.47 11.29 -3.96
CA GLY A 116 -4.23 9.90 -4.36
C GLY A 116 -3.41 9.13 -3.32
N SER A 117 -3.57 7.80 -3.30
CA SER A 117 -2.99 6.91 -2.29
C SER A 117 -1.45 7.01 -2.18
N GLU A 118 -0.74 7.02 -3.30
CA GLU A 118 0.73 7.03 -3.33
C GLU A 118 1.32 8.30 -2.68
N ARG A 119 0.79 9.48 -3.02
CA ARG A 119 1.30 10.74 -2.48
C ARG A 119 0.95 10.90 -1.01
N THR A 120 -0.26 10.52 -0.60
CA THR A 120 -0.65 10.55 0.82
C THR A 120 0.24 9.64 1.65
N MET A 121 0.58 8.45 1.16
CA MET A 121 1.50 7.53 1.83
C MET A 121 2.93 8.09 1.93
N PHE A 122 3.41 8.76 0.89
CA PHE A 122 4.73 9.38 0.93
C PHE A 122 4.79 10.51 1.98
N PHE A 123 3.80 11.41 1.99
CA PHE A 123 3.76 12.50 2.96
C PHE A 123 3.58 12.01 4.41
N SER A 124 2.82 10.94 4.64
CA SER A 124 2.69 10.36 5.98
C SER A 124 4.01 9.75 6.46
N ALA A 125 4.73 9.03 5.59
CA ALA A 125 6.05 8.48 5.93
C ALA A 125 7.05 9.58 6.30
N VAL A 126 7.06 10.69 5.56
CA VAL A 126 7.89 11.86 5.89
C VAL A 126 7.49 12.47 7.24
N GLY A 127 6.18 12.59 7.53
CA GLY A 127 5.69 13.08 8.81
C GLY A 127 6.13 12.22 9.99
N ILE A 128 6.03 10.90 9.88
CA ILE A 128 6.48 9.94 10.92
C ILE A 128 7.99 10.06 11.16
N MET A 129 8.78 10.14 10.08
CA MET A 129 10.23 10.32 10.16
C MET A 129 10.60 11.61 10.91
N LEU A 130 9.94 12.73 10.58
CA LEU A 130 10.17 14.01 11.26
C LEU A 130 9.81 13.93 12.76
N GLY A 131 8.72 13.26 13.12
CA GLY A 131 8.34 13.04 14.51
C GLY A 131 9.37 12.25 15.31
N HIS A 132 9.91 11.19 14.72
CA HIS A 132 10.98 10.40 15.35
C HIS A 132 12.29 11.18 15.48
N ILE A 133 12.66 11.97 14.46
CA ILE A 133 13.84 12.86 14.53
C ILE A 133 13.65 13.90 15.65
N ALA A 134 12.46 14.49 15.78
CA ALA A 134 12.16 15.43 16.84
C ALA A 134 12.37 14.79 18.22
N LEU A 135 11.81 13.60 18.45
CA LEU A 135 12.00 12.86 19.70
C LEU A 135 13.47 12.48 19.95
N ALA A 136 14.23 12.14 18.91
CA ALA A 136 15.65 11.82 19.03
C ALA A 136 16.52 13.05 19.33
N LEU A 137 16.12 14.23 18.85
CA LEU A 137 16.85 15.49 19.04
C LEU A 137 16.47 16.22 20.33
N VAL A 138 15.35 15.90 20.98
CA VAL A 138 15.00 16.45 22.30
C VAL A 138 16.14 16.07 23.27
N PRO A 139 16.97 17.03 23.70
CA PRO A 139 18.04 16.75 24.63
C PRO A 139 17.37 16.46 25.97
N GLY A 140 17.59 15.27 26.53
CA GLY A 140 17.38 15.06 27.96
C GLY A 140 18.15 16.15 28.69
N SER A 141 17.40 17.05 29.35
CA SER A 141 17.93 18.24 29.99
C SER A 141 19.06 17.84 30.94
N ARG A 142 20.30 18.19 30.58
CA ARG A 142 21.42 18.19 31.50
C ARG A 142 21.19 19.29 32.52
N VAL A 143 20.66 18.93 33.69
CA VAL A 143 20.85 19.65 34.96
C VAL A 143 20.96 18.62 36.07
#